data_AF-K2DX12-F1
#
_entry.id   AF-K2DX12-F1
#
_cell.length_a   1.000
_cell.length_b   1.000
_cell.length_c   1.000
_cell.angle_alpha   90.00
_cell.angle_beta   90.00
_cell.angle_gamma   90.00
#
_symmetry.space_group_name_H-M   'P 1'
#
loop_
_entity.id
_entity.type
_entity.pdbx_description
1 polymer ?
#
loop_
_entity_poly.entity_id
_entity_poly.type
_entity_poly.pdbx_seq_one_letter_code
_entity_poly.pdbx_strand_id
1 'polypeptide(L)'
;MIVKNETLSLIISDDAKFAQGLLDRTFGLLRQSNPRTLIFKTRFGVHTFGLKKPIDVLVINHQNKVIVLKSNLKPNRLFFWNPRYNL
;
A
#
# COMPACT_ATOMS: atom_id res chain seq x y z
N MET A 1 -13.48 2.53 -1.00
CA MET A 1 -13.27 3.96 -0.66
C MET A 1 -12.44 4.57 -1.75
N ILE A 2 -12.58 5.88 -2.00
CA ILE A 2 -11.84 6.56 -3.06
C ILE A 2 -10.49 7.05 -2.52
N VAL A 3 -9.41 6.79 -3.27
CA VAL A 3 -8.09 7.40 -3.09
C VAL A 3 -7.89 8.41 -4.21
N LYS A 4 -7.71 9.67 -3.84
CA LYS A 4 -7.55 10.79 -4.77
C LYS A 4 -6.18 11.45 -4.58
N ASN A 5 -5.53 11.78 -5.69
CA ASN A 5 -4.45 12.76 -5.70
C ASN A 5 -5.07 14.17 -5.70
N GLU A 6 -4.90 14.90 -4.61
CA GLU A 6 -5.46 16.25 -4.47
C GLU A 6 -4.77 17.28 -5.40
N THR A 7 -3.46 17.17 -5.60
CA THR A 7 -2.69 18.12 -6.44
C THR A 7 -3.05 18.05 -7.91
N LEU A 8 -3.38 16.87 -8.41
CA LEU A 8 -3.75 16.63 -9.80
C LEU A 8 -5.25 16.48 -10.01
N SER A 9 -6.05 16.57 -8.93
CA SER A 9 -7.48 16.24 -8.93
C SER A 9 -7.81 14.89 -9.59
N LEU A 10 -6.92 13.90 -9.44
CA LEU A 10 -7.00 12.60 -10.12
C LEU A 10 -7.47 11.52 -9.15
N ILE A 11 -8.45 10.71 -9.55
CA ILE A 11 -8.82 9.49 -8.82
C ILE A 11 -7.76 8.43 -9.11
N ILE A 12 -7.01 8.02 -8.09
CA ILE A 12 -6.01 6.93 -8.19
C ILE A 12 -6.71 5.58 -8.09
N SER A 13 -7.70 5.47 -7.22
CA SER A 13 -8.48 4.24 -7.01
C SER A 13 -9.87 4.60 -6.50
N ASP A 14 -10.88 3.92 -6.98
CA ASP A 14 -12.27 3.98 -6.48
C ASP A 14 -12.58 2.80 -5.51
N ASP A 15 -11.85 1.70 -5.65
CA ASP A 15 -11.94 0.50 -4.82
C ASP A 15 -10.76 0.33 -3.86
N ALA A 16 -10.66 1.18 -2.84
CA ALA A 16 -9.69 1.02 -1.76
C ALA A 16 -10.30 0.56 -0.43
N LYS A 17 -9.50 -0.14 0.38
CA LYS A 17 -9.86 -0.57 1.74
C LYS A 17 -8.64 -0.50 2.67
N PHE A 18 -8.85 -0.15 3.94
CA PHE A 18 -7.83 -0.33 4.97
C PHE A 18 -7.63 -1.81 5.28
N ALA A 19 -6.39 -2.28 5.33
CA ALA A 19 -6.08 -3.63 5.77
C ALA A 19 -6.35 -3.77 7.29
N GLN A 20 -7.49 -4.38 7.64
CA GLN A 20 -7.99 -4.52 9.01
C GLN A 20 -7.70 -5.91 9.59
N GLY A 21 -7.22 -5.95 10.83
CA GLY A 21 -6.86 -7.21 11.49
C GLY A 21 -5.61 -7.87 10.92
N LEU A 22 -5.27 -9.04 11.45
CA LEU A 22 -4.04 -9.75 11.08
C LEU A 22 -4.16 -10.36 9.68
N LEU A 23 -5.31 -10.96 9.34
CA LEU A 23 -5.50 -11.64 8.06
C LEU A 23 -5.37 -10.71 6.86
N ASP A 24 -5.96 -9.51 6.91
CA ASP A 24 -5.81 -8.54 5.79
C ASP A 24 -4.38 -8.04 5.66
N ARG A 25 -3.66 -7.89 6.78
CA ARG A 25 -2.27 -7.40 6.76
C ARG A 25 -1.29 -8.46 6.26
N THR A 26 -1.51 -9.72 6.62
CA THR A 26 -0.64 -10.85 6.23
C THR A 26 -0.89 -11.29 4.79
N PHE A 27 -2.16 -11.43 4.39
CA PHE A 27 -2.47 -11.90 3.04
C PHE A 27 -2.58 -10.77 2.02
N GLY A 28 -2.95 -9.56 2.44
CA GLY A 28 -3.01 -8.39 1.57
C GLY A 28 -3.79 -8.68 0.28
N LEU A 29 -3.13 -8.44 -0.86
CA LEU A 29 -3.67 -8.61 -2.21
C LEU A 29 -3.79 -10.08 -2.66
N LEU A 30 -3.34 -11.05 -1.86
CA LEU A 30 -3.59 -12.47 -2.12
C LEU A 30 -5.03 -12.88 -1.73
N ARG A 31 -5.63 -12.16 -0.79
CA ARG A 31 -6.98 -12.45 -0.32
C ARG A 31 -7.98 -11.95 -1.36
N GLN A 32 -8.73 -12.85 -1.99
CA GLN A 32 -9.68 -12.51 -3.07
C GLN A 32 -10.78 -11.54 -2.62
N SER A 33 -11.17 -11.57 -1.34
CA SER A 33 -12.15 -10.63 -0.79
C SER A 33 -11.60 -9.24 -0.54
N ASN A 34 -10.29 -9.03 -0.69
CA ASN A 34 -9.69 -7.70 -0.61
C ASN A 34 -9.72 -7.04 -1.98
N PRO A 35 -9.91 -5.71 -2.00
CA PRO A 35 -9.88 -4.97 -3.25
C PRO A 35 -8.48 -4.87 -3.83
N ARG A 36 -8.38 -4.28 -5.03
CA ARG A 36 -7.09 -4.08 -5.71
C ARG A 36 -6.21 -3.03 -5.02
N THR A 37 -6.80 -2.10 -4.27
CA THR A 37 -6.06 -1.07 -3.53
C THR A 37 -6.21 -1.28 -2.03
N LEU A 38 -5.09 -1.52 -1.35
CA LEU A 38 -5.06 -1.70 0.10
C LEU A 38 -4.22 -0.64 0.78
N ILE A 39 -4.75 -0.10 1.88
CA ILE A 39 -4.09 0.90 2.72
C ILE A 39 -3.62 0.22 4.00
N PHE A 40 -2.30 0.18 4.19
CA PHE A 40 -1.67 -0.44 5.34
C PHE A 40 -1.22 0.63 6.34
N LYS A 41 -1.50 0.40 7.63
CA LYS A 41 -0.87 1.13 8.74
C LYS A 41 0.23 0.23 9.32
N THR A 42 1.47 0.43 8.88
CA THR A 42 2.64 -0.38 9.30
C THR A 42 3.91 0.48 9.35
N ARG A 43 4.87 0.07 10.16
CA ARG A 43 6.19 0.72 10.32
C ARG A 43 7.33 -0.10 9.69
N PHE A 44 7.06 -1.35 9.34
CA PHE A 44 8.10 -2.35 9.03
C PHE A 44 8.19 -2.73 7.57
N GLY A 45 7.48 -2.06 6.67
CA GLY A 45 7.48 -2.47 5.26
C GLY A 45 6.27 -3.30 4.84
N VAL A 46 6.35 -3.77 3.59
CA VAL A 46 5.43 -4.74 2.99
C VAL A 46 6.21 -5.83 2.27
N HIS A 47 5.63 -7.02 2.17
CA HIS A 47 6.15 -8.11 1.36
C HIS A 47 5.24 -8.36 0.16
N THR A 48 5.82 -8.89 -0.92
CA THR A 48 5.11 -9.32 -2.13
C THR A 48 5.19 -10.84 -2.33
N PHE A 49 5.45 -11.60 -1.27
CA PHE A 49 5.48 -13.07 -1.32
C PHE A 49 4.16 -13.63 -1.84
N GLY A 50 4.23 -14.57 -2.78
CA GLY A 50 3.06 -15.22 -3.37
C GLY A 50 2.29 -14.40 -4.41
N LEU A 51 2.59 -13.10 -4.58
CA LEU A 51 1.97 -12.31 -5.64
C LEU A 51 2.40 -12.82 -7.02
N LYS A 52 1.48 -12.85 -7.99
CA LYS A 52 1.79 -13.21 -9.38
C LYS A 52 2.18 -12.00 -10.24
N LYS A 53 1.73 -10.81 -9.85
CA LYS A 53 1.94 -9.55 -10.58
C LYS A 53 2.72 -8.57 -9.69
N PRO A 54 3.56 -7.71 -10.28
CA PRO A 54 4.18 -6.61 -9.54
C PRO A 54 3.11 -5.61 -9.10
N ILE A 55 3.44 -4.83 -8.07
CA ILE A 55 2.57 -3.79 -7.52
C ILE A 55 3.32 -2.48 -7.36
N ASP A 56 2.58 -1.38 -7.31
CA ASP A 56 3.11 -0.09 -6.91
C ASP A 56 2.82 0.13 -5.43
N VAL A 57 3.82 0.65 -4.70
CA VAL A 57 3.70 0.97 -3.27
C VAL A 57 3.96 2.46 -3.07
N LEU A 58 2.96 3.13 -2.51
CA LEU A 58 3.05 4.52 -2.05
C LEU A 58 3.18 4.53 -0.54
N VAL A 59 4.24 5.16 -0.03
CA VAL A 59 4.37 5.45 1.40
C VAL A 59 4.02 6.91 1.60
N ILE A 60 3.10 7.17 2.53
CA ILE A 60 2.65 8.52 2.89
C ILE A 60 3.02 8.85 4.34
N ASN A 61 3.22 10.14 4.62
CA ASN A 61 3.37 10.65 5.98
C ASN A 61 2.01 10.99 6.62
N HIS A 62 2.01 11.50 7.86
CA HIS A 62 0.79 11.90 8.59
C HIS A 62 0.04 13.09 7.97
N GLN A 63 0.69 13.84 7.09
CA GLN A 63 0.10 14.95 6.33
C GLN A 63 -0.44 14.49 4.96
N ASN A 64 -0.59 13.17 4.74
CA ASN A 64 -1.02 12.55 3.48
C ASN A 64 -0.12 12.91 2.28
N LYS A 65 1.15 13.24 2.51
CA LYS A 65 2.14 13.49 1.45
C LYS A 65 2.87 12.19 1.11
N VAL A 66 2.98 11.90 -0.18
CA VAL A 66 3.79 10.80 -0.69
C VAL A 66 5.26 11.12 -0.45
N ILE A 67 5.93 10.27 0.31
CA ILE A 67 7.34 10.40 0.70
C ILE A 67 8.21 9.36 0.01
N VAL A 68 7.62 8.22 -0.38
CA VAL A 68 8.28 7.18 -1.15
C VAL A 68 7.30 6.63 -2.18
N LEU A 69 7.76 6.51 -3.41
CA LEU A 69 7.10 5.77 -4.47
C LEU A 69 8.01 4.62 -4.88
N LYS A 70 7.52 3.40 -4.73
CA LYS A 70 8.14 2.20 -5.28
C LYS A 70 7.26 1.63 -6.38
N SER A 71 7.56 2.01 -7.61
CA SER A 71 6.90 1.44 -8.79
C SER A 71 7.44 0.04 -9.10
N ASN A 72 6.56 -0.81 -9.66
CA ASN A 72 6.87 -2.14 -10.18
C ASN A 72 7.64 -3.03 -9.18
N LEU A 73 7.18 -3.06 -7.92
CA LEU A 73 7.72 -3.96 -6.90
C LEU A 73 7.41 -5.41 -7.28
N LYS A 74 8.44 -6.11 -7.76
CA LYS A 74 8.33 -7.49 -8.25
C LYS A 74 7.80 -8.44 -7.16
N PRO A 75 7.15 -9.55 -7.56
CA PRO A 75 6.85 -10.67 -6.68
C PRO A 75 8.04 -11.15 -5.85
N ASN A 76 7.73 -11.70 -4.68
CA ASN A 76 8.70 -12.30 -3.77
C ASN A 76 9.85 -11.35 -3.40
N ARG A 77 9.48 -10.13 -2.99
CA ARG A 77 10.40 -9.11 -2.48
C ARG A 77 9.92 -8.61 -1.13
N LEU A 78 10.87 -8.15 -0.34
CA LEU A 78 10.64 -7.34 0.83
C LEU A 78 10.88 -5.88 0.45
N PHE A 79 9.98 -5.00 0.86
CA PHE A 79 10.14 -3.57 0.70
C PHE A 79 10.01 -2.88 2.05
N PHE A 80 11.11 -2.28 2.48
CA PHE A 80 11.24 -1.56 3.74
C PHE A 80 11.40 -0.06 3.48
N TRP A 81 10.93 0.76 4.41
CA TRP A 81 11.17 2.19 4.43
C TRP A 81 11.49 2.64 5.86
N ASN A 82 11.97 3.88 6.01
CA ASN A 82 12.34 4.40 7.32
C ASN A 82 11.11 4.46 8.26
N PRO A 83 11.11 3.79 9.43
CA PRO A 83 9.98 3.79 10.36
C PRO A 83 9.77 5.13 11.06
N ARG A 84 10.70 6.09 10.89
CA ARG A 84 10.70 7.42 11.54
C ARG A 84 9.72 8.44 10.93
N TYR A 85 8.86 8.07 9.99
CA TYR A 85 7.78 8.96 9.52
C TYR A 85 6.64 9.07 10.55
N ASN A 86 7.03 9.37 11.79
CA ASN A 86 6.22 9.56 12.99
C ASN A 86 6.50 10.93 13.62
N LEU A 87 6.66 11.96 12.78
CA LEU A 87 6.65 13.36 13.18
C LEU A 87 5.44 14.04 12.55
#